data_AF-A0A849AYQ4-F1
#
_entry.id   AF-A0A849AYQ4-F1
#
_cell.length_a   1.000
_cell.length_b   1.000
_cell.length_c   1.000
_cell.angle_alpha   90.00
_cell.angle_beta   90.00
_cell.angle_gamma   90.00
#
_symmetry.space_group_name_H-M   'P 1'
#
loop_
_entity.id
_entity.type
_entity.pdbx_description
1 polymer ?
#
loop_
_entity_poly.entity_id
_entity_poly.type
_entity_poly.pdbx_seq_one_letter_code
_entity_poly.pdbx_strand_id
1 'polypeptide(L)'
;MVYDHNVNMNEVYAPVQTNIVIRSQSGKNSKKNTESKFVQAFPKQNIIASNGQRIDINKFTNFLQGISSYSSSQKCAKSIRLALESAGARFQSHPVAAADWGNTLMKIGYRQINPKFDAPKEGDIYIIDRTGKHVYGHIAGFNGTQWVSDFKQKSYDVYNEKGLTYKYYRPSF
;
A
#
# COMPACT_ATOMS: atom_id res chain seq x y z
N MET A 1 -10.60 53.67 -34.56
CA MET A 1 -11.77 53.31 -33.74
C MET A 1 -11.35 52.23 -32.76
N VAL A 2 -11.51 52.48 -31.44
CA VAL A 2 -11.90 51.50 -30.39
C VAL A 2 -10.82 50.45 -30.01
N TYR A 3 -10.35 50.24 -28.77
CA TYR A 3 -10.37 50.92 -27.47
C TYR A 3 -9.18 50.37 -26.65
N ASP A 4 -8.73 51.19 -25.70
CA ASP A 4 -8.05 50.87 -24.43
C ASP A 4 -8.52 49.55 -23.79
N HIS A 5 -7.66 48.89 -23.00
CA HIS A 5 -8.04 48.21 -21.74
C HIS A 5 -6.77 47.92 -20.91
N ASN A 6 -6.44 48.87 -20.05
CA ASN A 6 -5.66 48.65 -18.84
C ASN A 6 -6.51 47.86 -17.82
N VAL A 7 -6.00 46.76 -17.26
CA VAL A 7 -6.54 46.21 -16.01
C VAL A 7 -5.41 45.69 -15.13
N ASN A 8 -5.11 46.52 -14.13
CA ASN A 8 -4.52 46.16 -12.85
C ASN A 8 -5.52 45.28 -12.09
N MET A 9 -5.09 44.09 -11.63
CA MET A 9 -5.90 43.21 -10.78
C MET A 9 -5.02 42.57 -9.68
N ASN A 10 -5.20 43.16 -8.50
CA ASN A 10 -5.44 42.54 -7.21
C ASN A 10 -4.44 41.58 -6.54
N GLU A 11 -3.97 42.09 -5.40
CA GLU A 11 -4.09 41.48 -4.06
C GLU A 11 -3.35 40.17 -3.81
N VAL A 12 -2.13 40.34 -3.30
CA VAL A 12 -1.41 39.37 -2.48
C VAL A 12 -2.23 39.09 -1.22
N TYR A 13 -3.03 38.02 -1.24
CA TYR A 13 -3.68 37.49 -0.04
C TYR A 13 -2.65 36.67 0.76
N ALA A 14 -2.25 37.18 1.92
CA ALA A 14 -1.39 36.47 2.87
C ALA A 14 -2.13 35.29 3.52
N PRO A 15 -1.45 34.18 3.87
CA PRO A 15 -2.09 33.06 4.55
C PRO A 15 -2.41 33.41 6.01
N VAL A 16 -3.69 33.32 6.38
CA VAL A 16 -4.15 33.45 7.77
C VAL A 16 -3.67 32.22 8.56
N GLN A 17 -2.87 32.47 9.59
CA GLN A 17 -2.45 31.45 10.57
C GLN A 17 -3.63 31.08 11.47
N THR A 18 -3.99 29.80 11.50
CA THR A 18 -5.03 29.30 12.41
C THR A 18 -4.38 28.74 13.68
N ASN A 19 -4.54 29.44 14.80
CA ASN A 19 -4.17 28.93 16.11
C ASN A 19 -5.36 28.15 16.69
N ILE A 20 -5.32 26.82 16.59
CA ILE A 20 -6.33 25.96 17.22
C ILE A 20 -5.98 25.82 18.70
N VAL A 21 -6.71 26.54 19.55
CA VAL A 21 -6.66 26.37 21.01
C VAL A 21 -7.58 25.21 21.40
N ILE A 22 -7.00 24.05 21.70
CA ILE A 22 -7.77 22.90 22.23
C ILE A 22 -7.86 23.07 23.76
N ARG A 23 -9.01 23.55 24.23
CA ARG A 23 -9.31 23.66 25.67
C ARG A 23 -9.83 22.32 26.19
N SER A 24 -8.99 21.57 26.90
CA SER A 24 -9.39 20.38 27.64
C SER A 24 -10.17 20.78 28.90
N GLN A 25 -11.42 20.33 29.02
CA GLN A 25 -12.14 20.32 30.30
C GLN A 25 -12.69 18.92 30.59
N SER A 26 -12.26 18.39 31.73
CA SER A 26 -12.70 17.15 32.34
C SER A 26 -13.93 17.42 33.22
N GLY A 27 -14.99 16.60 33.12
CA GLY A 27 -16.19 16.75 33.94
C GLY A 27 -17.33 15.75 33.69
N LYS A 28 -17.27 14.61 34.39
CA LYS A 28 -18.34 13.78 35.01
C LYS A 28 -19.73 13.61 34.33
N ASN A 29 -19.98 12.34 33.95
CA ASN A 29 -21.17 11.48 34.19
C ASN A 29 -22.61 11.95 33.87
N SER A 30 -23.24 11.27 32.91
CA SER A 30 -24.62 10.80 33.04
C SER A 30 -24.87 9.54 32.19
N LYS A 31 -25.42 8.49 32.82
CA LYS A 31 -25.79 7.19 32.23
C LYS A 31 -27.11 7.32 31.48
N LYS A 32 -27.20 6.75 30.27
CA LYS A 32 -28.43 6.16 29.72
C LYS A 32 -28.08 5.01 28.79
N ASN A 33 -28.68 3.86 29.06
CA ASN A 33 -28.50 2.56 28.42
C ASN A 33 -29.08 2.54 26.99
N THR A 34 -28.30 2.04 26.03
CA THR A 34 -28.84 1.33 24.87
C THR A 34 -27.82 0.32 24.33
N GLU A 35 -28.20 -0.96 24.38
CA GLU A 35 -27.77 -2.09 23.54
C GLU A 35 -26.26 -2.41 23.42
N SER A 36 -25.86 -3.39 24.24
CA SER A 36 -24.62 -4.14 24.13
C SER A 36 -24.54 -4.95 22.82
N LYS A 37 -23.90 -4.38 21.78
CA LYS A 37 -23.22 -5.18 20.77
C LYS A 37 -21.83 -5.50 21.29
N PHE A 38 -21.60 -6.78 21.59
CA PHE A 38 -20.32 -7.33 21.99
C PHE A 38 -19.33 -7.18 20.83
N VAL A 39 -18.61 -6.06 20.77
CA VAL A 39 -17.42 -5.95 19.94
C VAL A 39 -16.32 -6.64 20.74
N GLN A 40 -16.03 -7.90 20.41
CA GLN A 40 -14.81 -8.55 20.89
C GLN A 40 -13.64 -7.64 20.50
N ALA A 41 -13.07 -6.97 21.50
CA ALA A 41 -11.81 -6.29 21.36
C ALA A 41 -10.76 -7.38 21.09
N PHE A 42 -10.48 -7.62 19.80
CA PHE A 42 -9.31 -8.38 19.42
C PHE A 42 -8.10 -7.66 19.98
N PRO A 43 -7.23 -8.33 20.76
CA PRO A 43 -6.03 -7.70 21.28
C PRO A 43 -5.20 -7.22 20.08
N LYS A 44 -4.98 -5.90 20.00
CA LYS A 44 -3.99 -5.32 19.09
C LYS A 44 -2.61 -5.84 19.51
N GLN A 45 -2.26 -7.01 19.01
CA GLN A 45 -0.90 -7.51 19.13
C GLN A 45 -0.04 -6.64 18.23
N ASN A 46 0.73 -5.75 18.83
CA ASN A 46 1.76 -4.97 18.17
C ASN A 46 2.85 -5.92 17.64
N ILE A 47 2.66 -6.59 16.51
CA ILE A 47 3.70 -7.47 15.96
C ILE A 47 4.78 -6.58 15.36
N ILE A 48 5.81 -6.28 16.14
CA ILE A 48 7.08 -5.75 15.65
C ILE A 48 7.60 -6.74 14.60
N ALA A 49 7.68 -6.34 13.33
CA ALA A 49 8.52 -7.06 12.38
C ALA A 49 9.90 -7.18 13.04
N SER A 50 10.57 -8.33 12.97
CA SER A 50 11.78 -8.65 13.75
C SER A 50 12.88 -7.56 13.76
N ASN A 51 12.84 -6.64 12.80
CA ASN A 51 13.73 -5.48 12.67
C ASN A 51 13.19 -4.14 13.21
N GLY A 52 12.10 -4.11 13.98
CA GLY A 52 11.52 -2.85 14.49
C GLY A 52 10.72 -2.04 13.46
N GLN A 53 10.70 -2.47 12.19
CA GLN A 53 10.04 -1.73 11.11
C GLN A 53 8.52 -1.89 11.17
N ARG A 54 7.81 -0.78 10.99
CA ARG A 54 6.36 -0.68 10.90
C ARG A 54 6.03 -0.29 9.48
N ILE A 55 5.36 -1.18 8.74
CA ILE A 55 4.88 -0.88 7.39
C ILE A 55 3.44 -0.37 7.50
N ASP A 56 3.20 0.84 7.01
CA ASP A 56 1.87 1.42 6.93
C ASP A 56 1.17 0.91 5.66
N ILE A 57 0.29 -0.09 5.82
CA ILE A 57 -0.42 -0.71 4.70
C ILE A 57 -1.25 0.30 3.92
N ASN A 58 -1.83 1.30 4.58
CA ASN A 58 -2.63 2.33 3.89
C ASN A 58 -1.74 3.15 2.95
N LYS A 59 -0.52 3.49 3.37
CA LYS A 59 0.43 4.21 2.49
C LYS A 59 0.87 3.34 1.33
N PHE A 60 1.16 2.07 1.57
CA PHE A 60 1.52 1.11 0.52
C PHE A 60 0.40 1.03 -0.53
N THR A 61 -0.84 0.83 -0.11
CA THR A 61 -1.96 0.67 -1.03
C THR A 61 -2.37 1.98 -1.69
N ASN A 62 -2.29 3.12 -1.00
CA ASN A 62 -2.49 4.44 -1.60
C ASN A 62 -1.47 4.71 -2.72
N PHE A 63 -0.20 4.33 -2.53
CA PHE A 63 0.80 4.42 -3.60
C PHE A 63 0.38 3.58 -4.81
N LEU A 64 -0.05 2.33 -4.59
CA LEU A 64 -0.52 1.45 -5.66
C LEU A 64 -1.78 1.99 -6.36
N GLN A 65 -2.71 2.61 -5.62
CA GLN A 65 -3.89 3.24 -6.21
C GLN A 65 -3.54 4.39 -7.16
N GLY A 66 -2.45 5.11 -6.88
CA GLY A 66 -1.91 6.17 -7.73
C GLY A 66 -1.35 5.70 -9.07
N ILE A 67 -1.11 4.39 -9.24
CA ILE A 67 -0.65 3.84 -10.52
C ILE A 67 -1.82 3.84 -11.52
N SER A 68 -1.69 4.61 -12.59
CA SER A 68 -2.73 4.77 -13.62
C SER A 68 -2.54 3.88 -14.85
N SER A 69 -1.34 3.33 -15.07
CA SER A 69 -1.06 2.50 -16.24
C SER A 69 -1.84 1.18 -16.21
N TYR A 70 -2.26 0.73 -17.39
CA TYR A 70 -2.85 -0.60 -17.63
C TYR A 70 -1.92 -1.53 -18.42
N SER A 71 -0.70 -1.08 -18.72
CA SER A 71 0.34 -1.85 -19.41
C SER A 71 1.64 -1.86 -18.63
N SER A 72 2.36 -2.99 -18.67
CA SER A 72 3.61 -3.15 -17.92
C SER A 72 4.73 -2.28 -18.51
N SER A 73 5.48 -1.65 -17.62
CA SER A 73 6.74 -0.97 -17.91
C SER A 73 7.96 -1.86 -17.64
N GLN A 74 7.74 -3.15 -17.32
CA GLN A 74 8.75 -4.15 -16.94
C GLN A 74 9.53 -3.76 -15.66
N LYS A 75 8.92 -2.96 -14.80
CA LYS A 75 9.54 -2.43 -13.56
C LYS A 75 8.74 -2.80 -12.31
N CYS A 76 8.03 -3.93 -12.34
CA CYS A 76 7.17 -4.40 -11.24
C CYS A 76 7.90 -4.42 -9.88
N ALA A 77 9.10 -5.02 -9.82
CA ALA A 77 9.92 -5.05 -8.60
C ALA A 77 10.28 -3.64 -8.08
N LYS A 78 10.64 -2.72 -8.98
CA LYS A 78 10.93 -1.32 -8.62
C LYS A 78 9.69 -0.61 -8.11
N SER A 79 8.53 -0.81 -8.74
CA SER A 79 7.27 -0.20 -8.32
C SER A 79 6.87 -0.64 -6.93
N ILE A 80 6.89 -1.96 -6.66
CA ILE A 80 6.59 -2.51 -5.34
C ILE A 80 7.59 -2.06 -4.29
N ARG A 81 8.88 -1.96 -4.62
CA ARG A 81 9.89 -1.37 -3.72
C ARG A 81 9.50 0.05 -3.30
N LEU A 82 9.21 0.93 -4.27
CA LEU A 82 8.86 2.33 -3.98
C LEU A 82 7.58 2.43 -3.16
N ALA A 83 6.59 1.58 -3.45
CA ALA A 83 5.37 1.49 -2.65
C ALA A 83 5.68 1.11 -1.19
N LEU A 84 6.52 0.09 -0.97
CA LEU A 84 6.94 -0.34 0.37
C LEU A 84 7.76 0.74 1.09
N GLU A 85 8.68 1.40 0.39
CA GLU A 85 9.48 2.52 0.94
C GLU A 85 8.58 3.69 1.36
N SER A 86 7.56 4.02 0.56
CA SER A 86 6.57 5.05 0.90
C SER A 86 5.75 4.70 2.16
N ALA A 87 5.59 3.40 2.42
CA ALA A 87 4.95 2.85 3.61
C ALA A 87 5.89 2.74 4.83
N GLY A 88 7.14 3.17 4.71
CA GLY A 88 8.12 3.17 5.80
C GLY A 88 9.08 1.97 5.79
N ALA A 89 9.03 1.10 4.79
CA ALA A 89 10.03 0.04 4.65
C ALA A 89 11.41 0.63 4.41
N ARG A 90 12.44 0.06 5.04
CA ARG A 90 13.83 0.43 4.83
C ARG A 90 14.62 -0.80 4.39
N PHE A 91 15.22 -0.70 3.21
CA PHE A 91 16.04 -1.75 2.63
C PHE A 91 17.51 -1.29 2.63
N GLN A 92 18.41 -2.07 3.23
CA GLN A 92 19.86 -1.87 3.04
C GLN A 92 20.29 -2.31 1.63
N SER A 93 19.67 -3.38 1.15
CA SER A 93 19.79 -3.93 -0.19
C SER A 93 18.45 -4.54 -0.58
N HIS A 94 18.14 -4.57 -1.87
CA HIS A 94 16.96 -5.25 -2.38
C HIS A 94 17.29 -6.04 -3.66
N PRO A 95 16.56 -7.12 -3.96
CA PRO A 95 16.72 -7.84 -5.21
C PRO A 95 16.31 -6.99 -6.42
N VAL A 96 16.89 -7.29 -7.58
CA VAL A 96 16.46 -6.74 -8.87
C VAL A 96 15.26 -7.53 -9.42
N ALA A 97 15.35 -8.86 -9.36
CA ALA A 97 14.31 -9.74 -9.87
C ALA A 97 13.13 -9.85 -8.91
N ALA A 98 11.92 -9.84 -9.46
CA ALA A 98 10.69 -9.96 -8.69
C ALA A 98 10.59 -11.29 -7.92
N ALA A 99 11.03 -12.39 -8.54
CA ALA A 99 11.00 -13.73 -7.94
C ALA A 99 11.81 -13.85 -6.62
N ASP A 100 12.80 -12.98 -6.42
CA ASP A 100 13.72 -13.03 -5.27
C ASP A 100 13.24 -12.20 -4.06
N TRP A 101 12.10 -11.52 -4.18
CA TRP A 101 11.61 -10.60 -3.13
C TRP A 101 11.11 -11.30 -1.87
N GLY A 102 10.81 -12.60 -1.90
CA GLY A 102 10.20 -13.32 -0.79
C GLY A 102 10.92 -13.14 0.56
N ASN A 103 12.24 -13.35 0.59
CA ASN A 103 13.04 -13.18 1.81
C ASN A 103 13.07 -11.73 2.29
N THR A 104 13.05 -10.77 1.35
CA THR A 104 13.04 -9.33 1.67
C THR A 104 11.71 -8.93 2.32
N LEU A 105 10.59 -9.42 1.79
CA LEU A 105 9.26 -9.23 2.37
C LEU A 105 9.16 -9.81 3.78
N MET A 106 9.69 -11.02 3.97
CA MET A 106 9.68 -11.66 5.30
C MET A 106 10.46 -10.87 6.35
N LYS A 107 11.60 -10.27 5.98
CA LYS A 107 12.41 -9.41 6.88
C LYS A 107 11.67 -8.14 7.32
N ILE A 108 10.69 -7.67 6.56
CA ILE A 108 9.90 -6.46 6.89
C ILE A 108 8.52 -6.78 7.47
N GLY A 109 8.29 -8.03 7.91
CA GLY A 109 7.07 -8.40 8.64
C GLY A 109 5.93 -8.94 7.78
N TYR A 110 6.24 -9.41 6.57
CA TYR A 110 5.31 -10.28 5.85
C TYR A 110 5.53 -11.73 6.24
N ARG A 111 4.48 -12.54 6.10
CA ARG A 111 4.56 -14.00 6.19
C ARG A 111 4.09 -14.62 4.89
N GLN A 112 4.80 -15.65 4.44
CA GLN A 112 4.32 -16.46 3.33
C GLN A 112 3.11 -17.27 3.79
N ILE A 113 2.07 -17.29 2.97
CA ILE A 113 0.85 -18.08 3.17
C ILE A 113 0.52 -18.86 1.91
N ASN A 114 -0.41 -19.81 2.04
CA ASN A 114 -0.98 -20.45 0.87
C ASN A 114 -1.69 -19.41 -0.01
N PRO A 115 -1.57 -19.52 -1.34
CA PRO A 115 -2.22 -18.60 -2.26
C PRO A 115 -3.72 -18.46 -1.95
N LYS A 116 -4.18 -17.21 -1.86
CA LYS A 116 -5.58 -16.86 -1.56
C LYS A 116 -6.06 -15.76 -2.49
N PHE A 117 -6.08 -16.06 -3.78
CA PHE A 117 -6.44 -15.11 -4.83
C PHE A 117 -7.95 -14.84 -4.96
N ASP A 118 -8.77 -15.72 -4.38
CA ASP A 118 -10.23 -15.63 -4.27
C ASP A 118 -10.70 -14.62 -3.21
N ALA A 119 -9.90 -14.45 -2.15
CA ALA A 119 -10.16 -13.51 -1.07
C ALA A 119 -8.86 -12.79 -0.64
N PRO A 120 -8.28 -11.96 -1.53
CA PRO A 120 -7.13 -11.15 -1.21
C PRO A 120 -7.49 -10.08 -0.19
N LYS A 121 -6.51 -9.69 0.61
CA LYS A 121 -6.62 -8.60 1.58
C LYS A 121 -5.71 -7.46 1.18
N GLU A 122 -6.12 -6.26 1.56
CA GLU A 122 -5.33 -5.06 1.34
C GLU A 122 -3.91 -5.24 1.89
N GLY A 123 -2.91 -4.88 1.07
CA GLY A 123 -1.50 -5.03 1.41
C GLY A 123 -0.91 -6.41 1.14
N ASP A 124 -1.71 -7.40 0.73
CA ASP A 124 -1.17 -8.69 0.27
C ASP A 124 -0.27 -8.51 -0.94
N ILE A 125 0.74 -9.36 -1.07
CA ILE A 125 1.68 -9.36 -2.19
C ILE A 125 1.77 -10.78 -2.72
N TYR A 126 1.72 -10.96 -4.04
CA TYR A 126 2.11 -12.22 -4.66
C TYR A 126 3.33 -12.04 -5.54
N ILE A 127 4.06 -13.13 -5.70
CA ILE A 127 5.23 -13.28 -6.55
C ILE A 127 4.98 -14.47 -7.49
N ILE A 128 5.26 -14.29 -8.78
CA ILE A 128 5.37 -15.39 -9.74
C ILE A 128 6.86 -15.70 -9.88
N ASP A 129 7.22 -16.97 -9.71
CA ASP A 129 8.59 -17.42 -9.89
C ASP A 129 9.05 -17.30 -11.35
N ARG A 130 10.37 -17.42 -11.52
CA ARG A 130 10.99 -17.38 -12.85
C ARG A 130 10.49 -18.52 -13.72
N THR A 131 10.33 -18.23 -15.00
CA THR A 131 10.14 -19.24 -16.05
C THR A 131 11.19 -19.04 -17.14
N GLY A 132 11.24 -19.94 -18.12
CA GLY A 132 12.10 -19.76 -19.29
C GLY A 132 11.81 -18.48 -20.08
N LYS A 133 10.56 -17.99 -20.05
CA LYS A 133 10.15 -16.73 -20.70
C LYS A 133 10.25 -15.52 -19.76
N HIS A 134 9.97 -15.72 -18.48
CA HIS A 134 9.88 -14.67 -17.47
C HIS A 134 11.05 -14.78 -16.50
N VAL A 135 12.25 -14.43 -16.97
CA VAL A 135 13.51 -14.67 -16.26
C VAL A 135 13.69 -13.86 -14.96
N TYR A 136 12.89 -12.81 -14.76
CA TYR A 136 12.88 -12.02 -13.52
C TYR A 136 11.68 -12.36 -12.61
N GLY A 137 10.72 -13.14 -13.10
CA GLY A 137 9.42 -13.37 -12.45
C GLY A 137 8.53 -12.11 -12.44
N HIS A 138 7.50 -12.15 -11.60
CA HIS A 138 6.56 -11.03 -11.42
C HIS A 138 6.25 -10.78 -9.95
N ILE A 139 5.91 -9.56 -9.58
CA ILE A 139 5.48 -9.20 -8.22
C ILE A 139 4.40 -8.13 -8.29
N ALA A 140 3.34 -8.30 -7.50
CA ALA A 140 2.24 -7.34 -7.41
C ALA A 140 1.66 -7.30 -5.99
N GLY A 141 1.13 -6.14 -5.60
CA GLY A 141 0.41 -5.92 -4.35
C GLY A 141 -1.08 -5.72 -4.58
N PHE A 142 -1.92 -6.11 -3.62
CA PHE A 142 -3.35 -5.87 -3.64
C PHE A 142 -3.68 -4.55 -2.96
N ASN A 143 -4.28 -3.62 -3.70
CA ASN A 143 -4.57 -2.28 -3.21
C ASN A 143 -5.92 -2.16 -2.48
N GLY A 144 -6.59 -3.28 -2.19
CA GLY A 144 -7.95 -3.35 -1.65
C GLY A 144 -9.03 -3.59 -2.70
N THR A 145 -8.75 -3.32 -3.98
CA THR A 145 -9.70 -3.50 -5.09
C THR A 145 -9.18 -4.41 -6.20
N GLN A 146 -7.89 -4.28 -6.56
CA GLN A 146 -7.27 -5.04 -7.65
C GLN A 146 -5.78 -5.24 -7.39
N TRP A 147 -5.19 -6.15 -8.16
CA TRP A 147 -3.76 -6.38 -8.17
C TRP A 147 -3.03 -5.29 -8.96
N VAL A 148 -1.96 -4.75 -8.38
CA VAL A 148 -1.17 -3.68 -8.96
C VAL A 148 0.31 -3.98 -8.79
N SER A 149 1.07 -3.87 -9.87
CA SER A 149 2.52 -4.01 -9.88
C SER A 149 3.16 -2.67 -10.27
N ASP A 150 3.68 -2.57 -11.49
CA ASP A 150 3.96 -1.31 -12.18
C ASP A 150 2.77 -0.84 -13.05
N PHE A 151 1.70 -1.65 -13.10
CA PHE A 151 0.45 -1.35 -13.77
C PHE A 151 -0.72 -2.02 -13.04
N LYS A 152 -1.94 -1.57 -13.34
CA LYS A 152 -3.19 -2.18 -12.87
C LYS A 152 -3.48 -3.46 -13.66
N GLN A 153 -3.69 -4.56 -12.95
CA GLN A 153 -3.90 -5.86 -13.55
C GLN A 153 -5.35 -6.29 -13.49
N LYS A 154 -5.81 -6.95 -14.56
CA LYS A 154 -7.16 -7.53 -14.59
C LYS A 154 -7.32 -8.71 -13.63
N SER A 155 -6.25 -9.45 -13.38
CA SER A 155 -6.21 -10.60 -12.46
C SER A 155 -4.78 -10.83 -11.94
N TYR A 156 -4.60 -11.84 -11.09
CA TYR A 156 -3.26 -12.29 -10.66
C TYR A 156 -2.52 -13.08 -11.76
N ASP A 157 -3.25 -13.67 -12.70
CA ASP A 157 -2.71 -14.45 -13.82
C ASP A 157 -2.32 -13.52 -14.98
N VAL A 158 -1.21 -12.81 -14.80
CA VAL A 158 -0.74 -11.81 -15.78
C VAL A 158 -0.13 -12.42 -17.03
N TYR A 159 0.37 -13.66 -16.95
CA TYR A 159 1.00 -14.34 -18.07
C TYR A 159 0.04 -15.24 -18.84
N ASN A 160 -1.08 -15.66 -18.25
CA ASN A 160 -2.03 -16.62 -18.83
C ASN A 160 -1.32 -17.91 -19.28
N GLU A 161 -0.36 -18.36 -18.46
CA GLU A 161 0.47 -19.53 -18.72
C GLU A 161 0.24 -20.62 -17.67
N LYS A 162 0.34 -21.89 -18.09
CA LYS A 162 0.24 -23.04 -17.17
C LYS A 162 1.60 -23.33 -16.52
N GLY A 163 1.56 -23.92 -15.33
CA GLY A 163 2.77 -24.35 -14.62
C GLY A 163 3.52 -23.22 -13.89
N LEU A 164 2.90 -22.05 -13.75
CA LEU A 164 3.45 -20.96 -12.95
C LEU A 164 3.43 -21.30 -11.47
N THR A 165 4.54 -20.99 -10.78
CA THR A 165 4.63 -21.14 -9.33
C THR A 165 4.38 -19.78 -8.68
N TYR A 166 3.42 -19.74 -7.75
CA TYR A 166 3.03 -18.54 -7.03
C TYR A 166 3.48 -18.61 -5.57
N LYS A 167 4.08 -17.54 -5.08
CA LYS A 167 4.33 -17.31 -3.65
C LYS A 167 3.45 -16.15 -3.19
N TYR A 168 2.81 -16.30 -2.04
CA TYR A 168 1.84 -15.33 -1.55
C TYR A 168 2.23 -14.86 -0.16
N TYR A 169 2.20 -13.55 0.06
CA TYR A 169 2.69 -12.89 1.27
C TYR A 169 1.59 -12.01 1.84
N ARG A 170 1.36 -12.12 3.14
CA ARG A 170 0.41 -11.30 3.88
C ARG A 170 1.13 -10.56 5.00
N PRO A 171 0.86 -9.26 5.22
CA PRO A 171 1.32 -8.55 6.40
C PRO A 171 0.94 -9.30 7.68
N SER A 172 1.87 -9.48 8.61
CA SER A 172 1.65 -10.28 9.83
C SER A 172 1.60 -9.44 11.10
N PHE A 173 1.17 -8.17 11.02
CA PHE A 173 1.25 -7.21 12.12
C PHE A 173 -0.04 -6.51 12.49
#